data_AF-A0AAJ1B9F1-F1
#
_entry.id   AF-A0AAJ1B9F1-F1
#
_cell.length_a   1.000
_cell.length_b   1.000
_cell.length_c   1.000
_cell.angle_alpha   90.00
_cell.angle_beta   90.00
_cell.angle_gamma   90.00
#
_symmetry.space_group_name_H-M   'P 1'
#
loop_
_entity.id
_entity.type
_entity.pdbx_description
1 polymer ?
#
loop_
_entity_poly.entity_id
_entity_poly.type
_entity_poly.pdbx_seq_one_letter_code
_entity_poly.pdbx_strand_id
1 'polypeptide(L)' 'MSCIYTAPSCASCRKVKSWLKEHNIPYVEKNIFSTLLREIELKELLERSENGTDDIISKRSKIIKENDIDIDS' A
#
# COMPACT_ATOMS: atom_id res chain seq x y z
N MET A 1 -0.93 12.30 12.06
CA MET A 1 -1.83 11.14 12.08
C MET A 1 -1.30 10.13 11.09
N SER A 2 -1.00 8.90 11.51
CA SER A 2 -0.45 7.87 10.61
C SER A 2 -1.57 7.19 9.84
N CYS A 3 -1.46 7.09 8.52
CA CYS A 3 -2.41 6.37 7.67
C CYS A 3 -1.77 5.06 7.21
N ILE A 4 -2.49 3.95 7.33
CA ILE A 4 -2.07 2.66 6.78
C ILE A 4 -3.05 2.24 5.69
N TYR A 5 -2.49 1.79 4.56
CA TYR A 5 -3.25 1.26 3.44
C TYR A 5 -3.22 -0.26 3.51
N THR A 6 -4.39 -0.89 3.59
CA THR A 6 -4.51 -2.34 3.79
C THR A 6 -5.28 -3.00 2.66
N ALA A 7 -4.97 -4.27 2.44
CA ALA A 7 -5.69 -5.14 1.51
C ALA A 7 -6.30 -6.33 2.28
N PRO A 8 -7.45 -6.88 1.84
CA PRO A 8 -8.03 -8.08 2.42
C PRO A 8 -7.04 -9.24 2.29
N SER A 9 -7.06 -10.14 3.29
CA SER A 9 -6.20 -11.33 3.35
C SER A 9 -4.68 -11.08 3.37
N CYS A 10 -4.21 -9.83 3.45
CA CYS A 10 -2.80 -9.47 3.55
C CYS A 10 -2.19 -9.82 4.93
N ALA A 11 -1.27 -10.79 4.97
CA ALA A 11 -0.62 -11.21 6.21
C ALA A 11 0.26 -10.11 6.82
N SER A 12 1.03 -9.39 5.99
CA SER A 12 1.87 -8.27 6.44
C SER A 12 1.05 -7.13 7.04
N CYS A 13 -0.10 -6.82 6.46
CA CYS A 13 -1.03 -5.80 6.95
C CYS A 13 -1.55 -6.14 8.36
N ARG A 14 -1.85 -7.43 8.63
CA ARG A 14 -2.24 -7.86 9.98
C ARG A 14 -1.12 -7.65 11.00
N LYS A 15 0.13 -7.97 10.63
CA LYS A 15 1.30 -7.76 11.50
C LYS A 15 1.50 -6.29 11.86
N VAL A 16 1.43 -5.39 10.87
CA VAL A 16 1.56 -3.94 11.10
C VAL A 16 0.45 -3.42 12.01
N LYS A 17 -0.81 -3.86 11.81
CA LYS A 17 -1.92 -3.47 12.68
C LYS A 17 -1.75 -3.94 14.12
N SER A 18 -1.30 -5.17 14.33
CA SER A 18 -1.00 -5.68 15.67
C SER A 18 0.10 -4.85 16.34
N TRP A 19 1.19 -4.57 15.62
CA TRP A 19 2.30 -3.78 16.14
C TRP A 19 1.85 -2.36 16.54
N LEU A 20 1.13 -1.65 15.67
CA LEU A 20 0.60 -0.32 15.99
C LEU A 20 -0.33 -0.34 17.21
N LYS A 21 -1.17 -1.37 17.33
CA LYS A 21 -2.08 -1.54 18.47
C LYS A 21 -1.33 -1.83 19.77
N GLU A 22 -0.34 -2.72 19.74
CA GLU A 22 0.51 -3.08 20.89
C GLU A 22 1.28 -1.86 21.42
N HIS A 23 1.71 -0.97 20.52
CA HIS A 23 2.43 0.25 20.87
C HIS A 23 1.51 1.47 21.14
N ASN A 24 0.19 1.29 21.14
CA ASN A 24 -0.80 2.37 21.31
C ASN A 24 -0.63 3.55 20.35
N ILE A 25 -0.17 3.29 19.13
CA ILE A 25 0.04 4.32 18.11
C ILE A 25 -1.29 4.54 17.38
N PRO A 26 -1.87 5.76 17.42
CA PRO A 26 -3.10 6.06 16.70
C PRO A 26 -2.86 6.04 15.18
N TYR A 27 -3.72 5.34 14.46
CA TYR A 27 -3.68 5.27 13.00
C TYR A 27 -5.07 5.29 12.37
N VAL A 28 -5.11 5.71 11.10
CA VAL A 28 -6.28 5.59 10.23
C VAL A 28 -6.04 4.41 9.28
N GLU A 29 -6.95 3.43 9.27
CA GLU A 29 -6.92 2.34 8.31
C GLU A 29 -7.74 2.70 7.07
N LYS A 30 -7.14 2.56 5.88
CA LYS A 30 -7.82 2.67 4.59
C LYS A 30 -7.67 1.36 3.82
N ASN A 31 -8.76 0.65 3.63
CA ASN A 31 -8.77 -0.56 2.80
C ASN A 31 -8.84 -0.16 1.33
N ILE A 32 -7.80 -0.49 0.54
CA ILE A 32 -7.66 -0.09 -0.87
C ILE A 32 -8.65 -0.79 -1.81
N PHE A 33 -9.35 -1.83 -1.36
CA PHE A 33 -10.40 -2.51 -2.12
C PHE A 33 -11.78 -1.88 -1.91
N SER A 34 -12.02 -1.27 -0.75
CA SER A 34 -13.31 -0.64 -0.42
C SER A 34 -13.25 0.89 -0.51
N THR A 35 -12.05 1.46 -0.52
CA THR A 35 -11.81 2.91 -0.54
C THR A 35 -11.03 3.25 -1.78
N LEU A 36 -11.63 4.05 -2.66
CA LEU A 36 -10.92 4.63 -3.79
C LEU A 36 -9.83 5.56 -3.27
N LEU A 37 -8.58 5.28 -3.66
CA LEU A 37 -7.44 6.17 -3.48
C LEU A 37 -7.64 7.40 -4.37
N ARG A 38 -7.65 8.58 -3.75
CA ARG A 38 -7.71 9.84 -4.50
C ARG A 38 -6.33 10.16 -5.05
N GLU A 39 -6.29 10.93 -6.15
CA GLU A 39 -5.04 11.36 -6.78
C GLU A 39 -4.07 12.04 -5.80
N ILE A 40 -4.60 12.86 -4.89
CA ILE A 40 -3.79 13.55 -3.87
C ILE A 40 -3.11 12.56 -2.91
N GLU A 41 -3.78 11.47 -2.56
CA GLU A 41 -3.26 10.45 -1.64
C GLU A 41 -2.19 9.60 -2.35
N LEU A 42 -2.36 9.36 -3.65
CA LEU A 42 -1.33 8.70 -4.47
C LEU A 42 -0.08 9.59 -4.61
N LYS A 43 -0.25 10.90 -4.83
CA LYS A 43 0.85 11.87 -4.86
C LYS A 43 1.61 11.90 -3.52
N GLU A 44 0.89 11.97 -2.40
CA GLU A 44 1.50 11.90 -1.06
C GLU A 44 2.28 10.60 -0.84
N LEU A 45 1.80 9.46 -1.35
CA LEU A 45 2.52 8.19 -1.27
C LEU A 45 3.81 8.20 -2.09
N LEU A 46 3.77 8.77 -3.30
CA LEU A 46 4.94 8.91 -4.17
C LEU A 46 5.97 9.89 -3.62
N GLU A 47 5.53 11.00 -3.02
CA GLU A 47 6.44 11.97 -2.37
C GLU A 47 7.16 11.39 -1.15
N ARG A 48 6.63 10.29 -0.58
CA ARG A 48 7.20 9.59 0.57
C ARG A 48 8.06 8.39 0.18
N SER A 49 8.06 7.95 -1.08
CA SER A 49 8.91 6.86 -1.51
C SER A 49 10.30 7.36 -1.86
N GLU A 50 11.31 6.51 -1.63
CA GLU A 50 12.71 6.85 -1.92
C GLU A 50 13.06 6.48 -3.36
N ASN A 51 12.44 5.42 -3.87
CA ASN A 51 12.66 4.89 -5.22
C ASN A 51 11.44 5.12 -6.14
N GLY A 52 10.62 6.13 -5.85
CA GLY A 52 9.45 6.46 -6.66
C GLY A 52 8.42 5.33 -6.72
N THR A 53 8.02 4.92 -7.91
CA THR A 53 6.99 3.89 -8.12
C THR A 53 7.44 2.48 -7.75
N ASP A 54 8.76 2.22 -7.70
CA ASP A 54 9.30 0.89 -7.40
C ASP A 54 8.98 0.43 -5.98
N ASP A 55 8.87 1.35 -5.02
CA ASP A 55 8.51 1.05 -3.64
C ASP A 55 7.02 0.73 -3.47
N ILE A 56 6.19 1.10 -4.45
CA ILE A 56 4.72 1.04 -4.36
C ILE A 56 4.17 -0.10 -5.22
N ILE A 57 4.70 -0.29 -6.43
CA ILE A 57 4.19 -1.27 -7.39
C ILE A 57 4.67 -2.67 -7.00
N SER A 58 3.72 -3.58 -6.77
CA SER A 58 4.02 -5.00 -6.59
C SER A 58 4.34 -5.66 -7.92
N LYS A 59 5.59 -5.51 -8.42
CA LYS A 59 6.06 -6.03 -9.72
C LYS A 59 5.79 -7.53 -9.94
N ARG A 60 5.66 -8.30 -8.84
CA ARG A 60 5.38 -9.76 -8.86
C ARG A 60 3.89 -10.11 -8.76
N SER A 61 2.99 -9.13 -8.88
CA SER A 61 1.56 -9.38 -8.76
C SER A 61 1.04 -10.26 -9.90
N LYS A 62 -0.03 -11.01 -9.61
CA LYS A 62 -0.69 -11.89 -10.56
C LYS A 62 -1.15 -11.14 -11.82
N ILE A 63 -1.69 -9.93 -11.64
CA ILE A 63 -2.19 -9.08 -12.74
C ILE A 63 -1.07 -8.74 -13.72
N ILE A 64 0.10 -8.34 -13.21
CA ILE A 64 1.25 -7.98 -14.06
C ILE A 64 1.73 -9.20 -14.85
N LYS A 65 1.85 -10.34 -14.16
CA LYS A 65 2.28 -11.59 -14.79
C LYS A 65 1.29 -12.14 -15.82
N GLU A 66 -0.01 -12.05 -15.56
CA GLU A 66 -1.05 -12.59 -16.45
C GLU A 66 -1.30 -11.72 -17.68
N ASN A 67 -1.04 -10.41 -17.59
CA ASN A 67 -1.25 -9.47 -18.69
C ASN A 67 0.05 -9.14 -19.46
N ASP A 68 1.16 -9.81 -19.13
CA ASP A 68 2.48 -9.58 -19.73
C ASP A 68 2.87 -8.09 -19.76
N ILE A 69 2.63 -7.41 -18.63
CA ILE A 69 2.88 -5.97 -18.50
C ILE A 69 4.37 -5.75 -18.21
N ASP A 70 5.04 -5.04 -19.11
CA ASP A 70 6.39 -4.51 -18.86
C ASP A 70 6.30 -3.18 -18.10
N ILE A 71 6.91 -3.12 -16.91
CA ILE A 71 6.89 -1.96 -16.01
C ILE A 71 8.21 -1.19 -16.08
N ASP A 72 9.25 -1.81 -16.63
CA ASP A 72 10.60 -1.25 -16.67
C ASP A 72 10.95 -0.66 -18.07
N SER A 73 9.95 -0.54 -18.96
CA SER A 73 10.03 0.06 -20.31
C SER A 73 10.15 1.59 -20.30
#